data_AF-A0A914SSL2-F1
#
_entry.id   AF-A0A914SSL2-F1
#
_cell.length_a   1.000
_cell.length_b   1.000
_cell.length_c   1.000
_cell.angle_alpha   90.00
_cell.angle_beta   90.00
_cell.angle_gamma   90.00
#
_symmetry.space_group_name_H-M   'P 1'
#
loop_
_entity.id
_entity.type
_entity.pdbx_description
1 polymer ?
#
loop_
_entity_poly.entity_id
_entity_poly.type
_entity_poly.pdbx_seq_one_letter_code
_entity_poly.pdbx_strand_id
1 'polypeptide(L)'
;MAMDELGLKNMNDVMGDLFESKNGVDVTFIVHEKELQAHKWILTSRSAVFKAMLEGPMAPEDQRHKISDPKITFEDFQRFLKFLYIDKCEQNLNKSQLKALIHLGKYLFS
;
A
#
# COMPACT_ATOMS: atom_id res chain seq x y z
N MET A 1 -9.37 28.85 -2.57
CA MET A 1 -8.76 30.15 -2.25
C MET A 1 -8.97 30.57 -0.78
N ALA A 2 -9.17 29.64 0.17
CA ALA A 2 -9.29 29.98 1.61
C ALA A 2 -8.60 28.97 2.56
N MET A 3 -8.23 27.77 2.07
CA MET A 3 -7.59 26.72 2.88
C MET A 3 -6.05 26.77 2.79
N ASP A 4 -5.49 27.31 1.71
CA ASP A 4 -4.04 27.36 1.48
C ASP A 4 -3.33 28.34 2.44
N GLU A 5 -4.03 29.36 2.95
CA GLU A 5 -3.50 30.33 3.92
C GLU A 5 -3.39 29.76 5.34
N LEU A 6 -4.07 28.64 5.63
CA LEU A 6 -3.98 27.96 6.92
C LEU A 6 -2.70 27.12 7.06
N GLY A 7 -1.88 27.03 6.01
CA GLY A 7 -0.67 26.20 6.01
C GLY A 7 -0.96 24.70 6.07
N LEU A 8 -2.20 24.28 5.76
CA LEU A 8 -2.59 22.88 5.77
C LEU A 8 -1.99 22.15 4.55
N LYS A 9 -1.40 20.98 4.80
CA LYS A 9 -0.98 20.08 3.73
C LYS A 9 -2.19 19.58 2.95
N ASN A 10 -2.04 19.42 1.64
CA ASN A 10 -3.08 18.75 0.86
C ASN A 10 -3.15 17.26 1.23
N MET A 11 -4.26 16.62 0.87
CA MET A 11 -4.52 15.24 1.27
C MET A 11 -3.43 14.26 0.81
N ASN A 12 -2.87 14.43 -0.39
CA ASN A 12 -1.82 13.54 -0.90
C ASN A 12 -0.53 13.66 -0.09
N ASP A 13 -0.17 14.87 0.32
CA ASP A 13 1.02 15.08 1.16
C ASP A 13 0.79 14.51 2.56
N VAL A 14 -0.41 14.70 3.14
CA VAL A 14 -0.78 14.09 4.43
C VAL A 14 -0.74 12.57 4.38
N MET A 15 -1.32 11.96 3.34
CA MET A 15 -1.30 10.51 3.17
C MET A 15 0.12 9.99 2.89
N GLY A 16 0.93 10.74 2.16
CA GLY A 16 2.34 10.44 1.94
C GLY A 16 3.12 10.42 3.26
N ASP A 17 2.97 11.44 4.09
CA ASP A 17 3.59 11.50 5.42
C ASP A 17 3.12 10.35 6.32
N LEU A 18 1.83 10.00 6.26
CA LEU A 18 1.29 8.86 7.01
C LEU A 18 1.93 7.54 6.56
N PHE A 19 2.13 7.36 5.25
CA PHE A 19 2.81 6.19 4.71
C PHE A 19 4.28 6.10 5.19
N GLU A 20 5.00 7.22 5.23
CA GLU A 20 6.42 7.24 5.61
C GLU A 20 6.63 7.16 7.14
N SER A 21 5.81 7.86 7.92
CA SER A 21 5.95 7.94 9.39
C SER A 21 5.60 6.64 10.12
N LYS A 22 4.83 5.76 9.48
CA LYS A 22 4.32 4.50 10.07
C LYS A 22 3.54 4.70 11.37
N ASN A 23 3.03 5.90 11.63
CA ASN A 23 2.25 6.17 12.82
C ASN A 23 0.85 5.54 12.72
N GLY A 24 0.49 4.68 13.66
CA GLY A 24 -0.83 4.05 13.69
C GLY A 24 -1.01 2.89 12.72
N VAL A 25 0.09 2.32 12.22
CA VAL A 25 0.05 1.08 11.41
C VAL A 25 -0.55 -0.08 12.20
N ASP A 26 -1.43 -0.84 11.55
CA ASP A 26 -2.24 -1.91 12.15
C ASP A 26 -2.21 -3.21 11.32
N VAL A 27 -1.40 -3.25 10.25
CA VAL A 27 -1.16 -4.43 9.43
C VAL A 27 0.30 -4.50 9.00
N THR A 28 0.86 -5.71 8.96
CA THR A 28 2.23 -5.98 8.48
C THR A 28 2.22 -6.98 7.35
N PHE A 29 2.91 -6.67 6.25
CA PHE A 29 3.17 -7.59 5.15
C PHE A 29 4.60 -8.11 5.19
N ILE A 30 4.77 -9.41 4.98
CA ILE A 30 6.08 -10.07 4.92
C ILE A 30 6.37 -10.40 3.45
N VAL A 31 7.30 -9.68 2.84
CA VAL A 31 7.71 -9.86 1.43
C VAL A 31 9.17 -10.29 1.40
N HIS A 32 9.44 -11.53 0.99
CA HIS A 32 10.79 -12.12 1.00
C HIS A 32 11.55 -11.89 2.31
N GLU A 33 10.93 -12.24 3.45
CA GLU A 33 11.49 -12.10 4.81
C GLU A 33 11.69 -10.65 5.30
N LYS A 34 11.29 -9.64 4.52
CA LYS A 34 11.27 -8.23 4.93
C LYS A 34 9.86 -7.78 5.30
N GLU A 35 9.75 -6.88 6.28
CA GLU A 35 8.47 -6.38 6.79
C GLU A 35 8.08 -5.02 6.20
N LEU A 36 6.81 -4.89 5.80
CA LEU A 36 6.18 -3.64 5.36
C LEU A 36 4.93 -3.37 6.17
N GLN A 37 4.98 -2.34 7.00
CA GLN A 37 3.85 -1.89 7.80
C GLN A 37 2.98 -0.87 7.04
N ALA A 38 1.67 -0.98 7.22
CA ALA A 38 0.66 -0.16 6.56
C ALA A 38 -0.61 0.01 7.43
N HIS A 39 -1.61 0.70 6.87
CA HIS A 39 -2.90 0.99 7.51
C HIS A 39 -4.02 0.25 6.78
N LYS A 40 -4.70 -0.66 7.49
CA LYS A 40 -5.77 -1.51 6.97
C LYS A 40 -6.89 -0.68 6.36
N TRP A 41 -7.34 0.36 7.04
CA TRP A 41 -8.47 1.17 6.57
C TRP A 41 -8.20 1.84 5.21
N ILE A 42 -6.96 2.22 4.92
CA ILE A 42 -6.58 2.75 3.61
C ILE A 42 -6.67 1.62 2.57
N LEU A 43 -6.05 0.47 2.85
CA LEU A 43 -5.98 -0.63 1.89
C LEU A 43 -7.36 -1.22 1.57
N THR A 44 -8.19 -1.45 2.58
CA THR A 44 -9.54 -2.01 2.44
C THR A 44 -10.51 -1.05 1.75
N SER A 45 -10.34 0.27 1.93
CA SER A 45 -11.11 1.29 1.21
C SER A 45 -10.74 1.35 -0.28
N ARG A 46 -9.49 1.01 -0.63
CA ARG A 46 -9.02 1.04 -2.01
C ARG A 46 -9.33 -0.26 -2.75
N SER A 47 -9.32 -1.40 -2.07
CA SER A 47 -9.42 -2.72 -2.71
C SER A 47 -10.33 -3.68 -1.94
N ALA A 48 -11.31 -4.25 -2.65
CA ALA A 48 -12.15 -5.32 -2.12
C ALA A 48 -11.35 -6.59 -1.82
N VAL A 49 -10.27 -6.86 -2.57
CA VAL A 49 -9.36 -7.99 -2.29
C VAL A 49 -8.62 -7.75 -0.98
N PHE A 50 -8.10 -6.54 -0.73
CA PHE A 50 -7.51 -6.21 0.57
C PHE A 50 -8.56 -6.27 1.68
N LYS A 51 -9.80 -5.84 1.43
CA LYS A 51 -10.89 -6.01 2.40
C LYS A 51 -11.10 -7.47 2.78
N ALA A 52 -11.26 -8.35 1.79
CA ALA A 52 -11.41 -9.79 2.03
C ALA A 52 -10.16 -10.40 2.70
N MET A 53 -8.96 -9.95 2.33
CA MET A 53 -7.70 -10.44 2.89
C MET A 53 -7.50 -10.04 4.35
N LEU A 54 -7.80 -8.79 4.71
CA LEU A 54 -7.46 -8.18 6.00
C LEU A 54 -8.60 -8.21 7.02
N GLU A 55 -9.85 -8.28 6.56
CA GLU A 55 -11.05 -8.30 7.41
C GLU A 55 -11.88 -9.58 7.23
N GLY A 56 -11.48 -10.46 6.33
CA GLY A 56 -12.19 -11.71 6.08
C GLY A 56 -11.93 -12.77 7.16
N PRO A 57 -12.69 -13.88 7.14
CA PRO A 57 -12.58 -14.96 8.13
C PRO A 57 -11.21 -15.65 8.17
N MET A 58 -10.41 -15.48 7.12
CA MET A 58 -9.07 -16.08 6.98
C MET A 58 -7.95 -15.10 7.33
N ALA A 59 -8.27 -13.89 7.80
CA ALA A 59 -7.27 -12.93 8.27
C ALA A 59 -6.58 -13.48 9.54
N PRO A 60 -5.25 -13.44 9.63
CA PRO A 60 -4.52 -13.88 10.79
C PRO A 60 -4.77 -12.93 11.97
N GLU A 61 -4.82 -13.50 13.18
CA GLU A 61 -5.09 -12.75 14.41
C GLU A 61 -4.05 -11.65 14.68
N ASP A 62 -2.79 -11.90 14.34
CA ASP A 62 -1.68 -10.96 14.49
C ASP A 62 -1.57 -9.92 13.35
N GLN A 63 -2.46 -10.00 12.34
CA GLN A 63 -2.48 -9.13 11.15
C GLN A 63 -1.16 -9.15 10.36
N ARG A 64 -0.43 -10.27 10.39
CA ARG A 64 0.82 -10.48 9.62
C ARG A 64 0.54 -11.32 8.37
N HIS A 65 0.66 -10.70 7.20
CA HIS A 65 0.32 -11.32 5.91
C HIS A 65 1.56 -11.60 5.07
N LYS A 66 1.77 -12.85 4.67
CA LYS A 66 2.88 -13.22 3.78
C LYS A 66 2.51 -12.99 2.31
N ILE A 67 3.37 -12.26 1.59
CA ILE A 67 3.32 -12.14 0.13
C ILE A 67 4.30 -13.14 -0.46
N SER A 68 3.77 -14.25 -0.98
CA SER A 68 4.57 -15.40 -1.45
C SER A 68 4.85 -15.40 -2.96
N ASP A 69 4.40 -14.39 -3.70
CA ASP A 69 4.60 -14.35 -5.15
C ASP A 69 6.07 -14.06 -5.48
N PRO A 70 6.79 -14.98 -6.15
CA PRO A 70 8.21 -14.80 -6.44
C PRO A 70 8.52 -13.69 -7.45
N LYS A 71 7.50 -13.14 -8.13
CA LYS A 71 7.65 -12.01 -9.07
C LYS A 71 7.53 -10.65 -8.38
N ILE A 72 7.11 -10.62 -7.12
CA ILE A 72 6.86 -9.38 -6.39
C ILE A 72 8.01 -9.13 -5.42
N THR A 73 8.84 -8.15 -5.74
CA THR A 73 9.90 -7.72 -4.81
C THR A 73 9.32 -6.89 -3.67
N PHE A 74 10.10 -6.75 -2.58
CA PHE A 74 9.76 -5.84 -1.48
C PHE A 74 9.53 -4.42 -1.97
N GLU A 75 10.40 -3.94 -2.85
CA GLU A 75 10.37 -2.57 -3.36
C GLU A 75 9.18 -2.37 -4.32
N ASP A 76 8.81 -3.38 -5.12
CA ASP A 76 7.60 -3.32 -5.96
C ASP A 76 6.33 -3.27 -5.10
N PHE A 77 6.25 -4.07 -4.04
CA PHE A 77 5.11 -4.05 -3.12
C PHE A 77 5.03 -2.72 -2.36
N GLN A 78 6.16 -2.20 -1.87
CA GLN A 78 6.22 -0.90 -1.21
C GLN A 78 5.75 0.23 -2.14
N ARG A 79 6.21 0.24 -3.40
CA ARG A 79 5.74 1.20 -4.42
C ARG A 79 4.24 1.11 -4.65
N PHE A 80 3.72 -0.12 -4.74
CA PHE A 80 2.30 -0.36 -4.92
C PHE A 80 1.50 0.16 -3.74
N LEU A 81 1.90 -0.14 -2.50
CA LEU A 81 1.25 0.40 -1.31
C LEU A 81 1.29 1.93 -1.32
N LYS A 82 2.42 2.55 -1.64
CA LYS A 82 2.51 4.02 -1.73
C LYS A 82 1.53 4.60 -2.75
N PHE A 83 1.40 3.98 -3.92
CA PHE A 83 0.39 4.35 -4.91
C PHE A 83 -1.04 4.34 -4.32
N LEU A 84 -1.36 3.41 -3.42
CA LEU A 84 -2.69 3.35 -2.79
C LEU A 84 -2.97 4.53 -1.85
N TYR A 85 -1.93 5.14 -1.29
CA TYR A 85 -2.06 6.25 -0.35
C TYR A 85 -2.21 7.59 -1.08
N ILE A 86 -1.45 7.79 -2.16
CA ILE A 86 -1.30 9.13 -2.77
C ILE A 86 -1.71 9.21 -4.25
N ASP A 87 -2.23 8.12 -4.82
CA ASP A 87 -2.70 8.01 -6.21
C ASP A 87 -1.66 8.44 -7.26
N LYS A 88 -0.37 8.35 -6.92
CA LYS A 88 0.76 8.71 -7.77
C LYS A 88 1.69 7.52 -7.95
N CYS A 89 2.04 7.26 -9.21
CA CYS A 89 3.04 6.27 -9.58
C CYS A 89 4.40 6.96 -9.77
N GLU A 90 5.51 6.25 -9.49
CA GLU A 90 6.84 6.77 -9.77
C GLU A 90 7.01 6.99 -11.29
N GLN A 91 7.60 8.12 -11.69
CA GLN A 91 7.68 8.47 -13.12
C GLN A 91 8.77 7.71 -13.88
N ASN A 92 9.72 7.07 -13.18
CA ASN A 92 10.91 6.44 -13.75
C ASN A 92 10.95 4.91 -13.55
N LEU A 93 9.80 4.25 -13.72
CA LEU A 93 9.72 2.80 -13.63
C LEU A 93 10.33 2.13 -14.86
N ASN A 94 11.23 1.17 -14.64
CA ASN A 94 11.70 0.30 -15.71
C ASN A 94 10.61 -0.72 -16.11
N LYS A 95 10.80 -1.40 -17.25
CA LYS A 95 9.83 -2.39 -17.77
C LYS A 95 9.49 -3.50 -16.77
N SER A 96 10.44 -3.91 -15.92
CA SER A 96 10.21 -4.94 -14.91
C SER A 96 9.31 -4.43 -13.79
N GLN A 97 9.60 -3.25 -13.26
CA GLN A 97 8.81 -2.62 -12.19
C GLN A 97 7.38 -2.33 -12.66
N LEU A 98 7.21 -1.82 -13.88
CA LEU A 98 5.88 -1.61 -14.45
C LEU A 98 5.08 -2.92 -14.57
N LYS A 99 5.73 -4.01 -15.02
CA LYS A 99 5.10 -5.33 -15.08
C LYS A 99 4.71 -5.83 -13.69
N ALA A 100 5.56 -5.63 -12.68
CA ALA A 100 5.26 -6.01 -11.30
C ALA A 100 4.05 -5.24 -10.75
N LEU A 101 3.97 -3.93 -10.97
CA LEU A 101 2.82 -3.12 -10.54
C LEU A 101 1.52 -3.50 -11.26
N ILE A 102 1.58 -3.81 -12.57
CA ILE A 102 0.41 -4.29 -13.32
C ILE A 102 -0.03 -5.67 -12.79
N HIS A 103 0.93 -6.55 -12.48
CA HIS A 103 0.66 -7.87 -11.91
C HIS A 103 0.00 -7.75 -10.53
N LEU A 104 0.55 -6.91 -9.65
CA LEU A 104 -0.06 -6.55 -8.36
C LEU A 104 -1.45 -5.97 -8.51
N GLY A 105 -1.63 -5.07 -9.48
CA GLY A 105 -2.92 -4.45 -9.77
C GLY A 105 -3.99 -5.49 -10.13
N LYS A 106 -3.66 -6.44 -11.00
CA LYS A 106 -4.58 -7.52 -11.36
C LYS A 106 -4.88 -8.46 -10.18
N TYR A 107 -3.89 -8.75 -9.36
CA TYR A 107 -4.05 -9.65 -8.21
C TYR A 107 -4.87 -9.02 -7.08
N LEU A 108 -4.70 -7.72 -6.84
CA LEU A 108 -5.26 -7.02 -5.67
C LEU A 108 -6.45 -6.12 -6.01
N PHE A 109 -6.89 -6.02 -7.26
CA PHE A 109 -8.09 -5.25 -7.64
C PHE A 109 -9.08 -6.02 -8.53
N SER A 110 -8.92 -7.34 -8.66
CA SER A 110 -9.90 -8.18 -9.38
C SER A 110 -11.11 -8.55 -8.52
#